data_AF-A0A1B8GSD0-F1
#
_entry.id   AF-A0A1B8GSD0-F1
#
_cell.length_a   1.000
_cell.length_b   1.000
_cell.length_c   1.000
_cell.angle_alpha   90.00
_cell.angle_beta   90.00
_cell.angle_gamma   90.00
#
_symmetry.space_group_name_H-M   'P 1'
#
loop_
_entity.id
_entity.type
_entity.pdbx_description
1 polymer ?
#
loop_
_entity_poly.entity_id
_entity_poly.type
_entity_poly.pdbx_seq_one_letter_code
_entity_poly.pdbx_strand_id
1 'polypeptide(L)'
;MSSPSDNEESSPDGINSIDHVRRAGQILAAGKRKKEAKLKAIEKEFNQRVEKAHTSFQEFLEAHNSRVSEAQKAQMNSLNHALHRRQLVEIDIWKQLKALEKSRRALAKLLIEVCQARLETTAEIGTTGRVPEKAPKL
;
A
#
# COMPACT_ATOMS: atom_id res chain seq x y z
N MET A 1 58.74 -56.37 -82.81
CA MET A 1 57.44 -55.79 -82.45
C MET A 1 57.26 -56.04 -80.97
N SER A 2 57.42 -54.99 -80.16
CA SER A 2 57.52 -55.09 -78.71
C SER A 2 56.24 -54.60 -78.04
N SER A 3 55.81 -55.38 -77.05
CA SER A 3 54.88 -55.06 -75.96
C SER A 3 53.38 -55.02 -76.27
N PRO A 4 52.64 -55.94 -75.62
CA PRO A 4 51.55 -55.57 -74.75
C PRO A 4 51.90 -56.06 -73.34
N SER A 5 51.98 -55.15 -72.39
CA SER A 5 51.80 -55.54 -71.00
C SER A 5 51.01 -54.44 -70.32
N ASP A 6 49.77 -54.78 -70.07
CA ASP A 6 48.94 -54.19 -69.05
C ASP A 6 49.77 -54.01 -67.77
N ASN A 7 49.73 -52.79 -67.25
CA ASN A 7 49.67 -52.55 -65.83
C ASN A 7 49.16 -51.12 -65.67
N GLU A 8 47.85 -50.98 -65.77
CA GLU A 8 47.15 -50.14 -64.82
C GLU A 8 47.55 -50.61 -63.43
N GLU A 9 48.66 -50.09 -62.90
CA GLU A 9 48.86 -49.99 -61.45
C GLU A 9 47.81 -49.01 -60.94
N SER A 10 46.56 -49.48 -60.90
CA SER A 10 45.56 -48.95 -59.99
C SER A 10 46.07 -49.26 -58.60
N SER A 11 46.78 -48.28 -58.02
CA SER A 11 47.18 -48.32 -56.62
C SER A 11 45.93 -48.64 -55.79
N PRO A 12 45.89 -49.78 -55.07
CA PRO A 12 44.72 -50.18 -54.29
C PRO A 12 44.48 -49.24 -53.08
N ASP A 13 45.45 -48.38 -52.80
CA ASP A 13 45.41 -47.35 -51.75
C ASP A 13 45.10 -45.94 -52.28
N GLY A 14 44.58 -45.83 -53.51
CA GLY A 14 44.03 -44.59 -54.03
C GLY A 14 42.74 -44.19 -53.30
N ILE A 15 42.83 -43.80 -52.03
CA ILE A 15 41.67 -43.27 -51.32
C ILE A 15 41.21 -42.04 -52.09
N ASN A 16 40.03 -42.14 -52.69
CA ASN A 16 39.47 -41.15 -53.57
C ASN A 16 39.36 -39.81 -52.82
N SER A 17 40.22 -38.84 -53.17
CA SER A 17 40.30 -37.52 -52.54
C SER A 17 38.93 -36.83 -52.42
N ILE A 18 38.06 -37.08 -53.40
CA ILE A 18 36.68 -36.59 -53.45
C ILE A 18 35.83 -37.13 -52.29
N ASP A 19 36.00 -38.39 -51.89
CA ASP A 19 35.25 -39.01 -50.80
C ASP A 19 35.71 -38.49 -49.43
N HIS A 20 37.00 -38.17 -49.28
CA HIS A 20 37.51 -37.49 -48.09
C HIS A 20 36.95 -36.08 -47.94
N VAL A 21 36.90 -35.29 -49.01
CA VAL A 21 36.32 -33.94 -49.00
C VAL A 21 34.83 -34.00 -48.68
N ARG A 22 34.09 -34.97 -49.25
CA ARG A 22 32.67 -35.20 -48.95
C ARG A 22 32.46 -35.55 -47.48
N ARG A 23 33.28 -36.45 -46.92
CA ARG A 23 33.21 -36.86 -45.52
C ARG A 23 33.55 -35.70 -44.57
N ALA A 24 34.56 -34.91 -44.89
CA ALA A 24 34.91 -33.70 -44.12
C ALA A 24 33.76 -32.67 -44.13
N GLY A 25 33.10 -32.47 -45.28
CA GLY A 25 31.91 -31.62 -45.40
C GLY A 25 30.74 -32.10 -44.54
N GLN A 26 30.48 -33.42 -44.51
CA GLN A 26 29.45 -34.02 -43.65
C GLN A 26 29.75 -33.85 -42.16
N ILE A 27 31.01 -34.05 -41.74
CA ILE A 27 31.45 -33.85 -40.35
C ILE A 27 31.28 -32.38 -39.94
N LEU A 28 31.68 -31.44 -40.80
CA LEU A 28 31.52 -30.01 -40.54
C LEU A 28 30.05 -29.59 -40.44
N ALA A 29 29.19 -30.10 -41.32
CA ALA A 29 27.75 -29.87 -41.26
C ALA A 29 27.12 -30.43 -39.98
N ALA A 30 27.51 -31.66 -39.58
CA ALA A 30 27.07 -32.26 -38.33
C ALA A 30 27.54 -31.46 -37.09
N GLY A 31 28.80 -30.98 -37.11
CA GLY A 31 29.34 -30.10 -36.07
C GLY A 31 28.58 -28.79 -35.93
N LYS A 32 28.25 -28.13 -37.07
CA LYS A 32 27.42 -26.91 -37.08
C LYS A 32 26.02 -27.16 -36.51
N ARG A 33 25.34 -28.22 -36.94
CA ARG A 33 24.02 -28.60 -36.43
C ARG A 33 24.05 -28.87 -34.92
N LYS A 34 25.08 -29.56 -34.42
CA LYS A 34 25.28 -29.82 -32.99
C LYS A 34 25.49 -28.52 -32.19
N LYS A 35 26.26 -27.57 -32.73
CA LYS A 35 26.47 -26.25 -32.10
C LYS A 35 25.17 -25.45 -32.05
N GLU A 36 24.43 -25.41 -33.15
CA GLU A 36 23.15 -24.71 -33.24
C GLU A 36 22.09 -25.31 -32.30
N ALA A 37 22.00 -26.64 -32.22
CA ALA A 37 21.11 -27.31 -31.27
C ALA A 37 21.43 -26.96 -29.82
N LYS A 38 22.71 -26.87 -29.46
CA LYS A 38 23.14 -26.42 -28.11
C LYS A 38 22.75 -24.96 -27.85
N LEU A 39 22.93 -24.07 -28.82
CA LEU A 39 22.54 -22.66 -28.68
C LEU A 39 21.03 -22.53 -28.48
N LYS A 40 20.22 -23.24 -29.28
CA LYS A 40 18.76 -23.29 -29.13
C LYS A 40 18.32 -23.84 -27.78
N ALA A 41 19.02 -24.85 -27.25
CA ALA A 41 18.73 -25.37 -25.92
C ALA A 41 19.01 -24.34 -24.82
N ILE A 42 20.14 -23.62 -24.90
CA ILE A 42 20.48 -22.54 -23.96
C ILE A 42 19.46 -21.41 -24.02
N GLU A 43 19.07 -20.98 -25.22
CA GLU A 43 18.07 -19.93 -25.42
C GLU A 43 16.71 -20.33 -24.84
N LYS A 44 16.29 -21.58 -25.06
CA LYS A 44 15.06 -22.10 -24.48
C LYS A 44 15.09 -22.12 -22.96
N GLU A 45 16.20 -22.57 -22.36
CA GLU A 45 16.36 -22.60 -20.91
C GLU A 45 16.37 -21.18 -20.33
N PHE A 46 17.08 -20.25 -20.98
CA PHE A 46 17.10 -18.84 -20.59
C PHE A 46 15.68 -18.25 -20.58
N ASN A 47 14.93 -18.42 -21.68
CA ASN A 47 13.56 -17.92 -21.78
C ASN A 47 12.67 -18.55 -20.70
N GLN A 48 12.78 -19.84 -20.43
CA GLN A 48 12.03 -20.49 -19.35
C GLN A 48 12.35 -19.90 -17.96
N ARG A 49 13.62 -19.60 -17.69
CA ARG A 49 14.03 -18.96 -16.42
C ARG A 49 13.49 -17.54 -16.31
N VAL A 50 13.50 -16.78 -17.41
CA VAL A 50 12.95 -15.42 -17.47
C VAL A 50 11.44 -15.43 -17.22
N GLU A 51 10.70 -16.30 -17.92
CA GLU A 51 9.25 -16.44 -17.71
C GLU A 51 8.92 -16.81 -16.27
N LYS A 52 9.63 -17.80 -15.71
CA LYS A 52 9.43 -18.19 -14.31
C LYS A 52 9.72 -17.06 -13.33
N ALA A 53 10.79 -16.29 -13.56
CA ALA A 53 11.13 -15.15 -12.73
C ALA A 53 10.07 -14.04 -12.85
N HIS A 54 9.56 -13.81 -14.07
CA HIS A 54 8.50 -12.84 -14.32
C HIS A 54 7.21 -13.19 -13.58
N THR A 55 6.72 -14.44 -13.70
CA THR A 55 5.54 -14.90 -12.98
C THR A 55 5.73 -14.79 -11.47
N SER A 56 6.87 -15.25 -10.94
CA SER A 56 7.15 -15.16 -9.50
C SER A 56 7.19 -13.72 -8.99
N PHE A 57 7.75 -12.80 -9.79
CA PHE A 57 7.78 -11.38 -9.43
C PHE A 57 6.39 -10.75 -9.48
N GLN A 58 5.56 -11.13 -10.45
CA GLN A 58 4.18 -10.67 -10.53
C GLN A 58 3.36 -11.14 -9.32
N GLU A 59 3.45 -12.42 -8.96
CA GLU A 59 2.80 -12.96 -7.75
C GLU A 59 3.25 -12.22 -6.48
N PHE A 60 4.55 -11.94 -6.37
CA PHE A 60 5.08 -11.15 -5.27
C PHE A 60 4.49 -9.74 -5.22
N LEU A 61 4.43 -9.05 -6.37
CA LEU A 61 3.86 -7.70 -6.44
C LEU A 61 2.38 -7.69 -6.09
N GLU A 62 1.60 -8.65 -6.58
CA GLU A 62 0.17 -8.77 -6.26
C GLU A 62 -0.05 -9.00 -4.76
N ALA A 63 0.70 -9.93 -4.16
CA ALA A 63 0.66 -10.18 -2.71
C ALA A 63 1.10 -8.96 -1.89
N HIS A 64 2.15 -8.26 -2.33
CA HIS A 64 2.61 -7.04 -1.68
C HIS A 64 1.56 -5.93 -1.74
N ASN A 65 0.97 -5.68 -2.91
CA ASN A 65 -0.04 -4.65 -3.11
C ASN A 65 -1.31 -4.93 -2.30
N SER A 66 -1.74 -6.19 -2.24
CA SER A 66 -2.86 -6.61 -1.38
C SER A 66 -2.57 -6.29 0.09
N ARG A 67 -1.40 -6.68 0.61
CA ARG A 67 -1.00 -6.40 2.01
C ARG A 67 -0.95 -4.91 2.32
N VAL A 68 -0.37 -4.11 1.41
CA VAL A 68 -0.30 -2.65 1.59
C VAL A 68 -1.69 -2.05 1.60
N SER A 69 -2.57 -2.47 0.69
CA SER A 69 -3.95 -1.98 0.62
C SER A 69 -4.74 -2.32 1.89
N GLU A 70 -4.61 -3.55 2.40
CA GLU A 70 -5.24 -3.98 3.64
C GLU A 70 -4.74 -3.18 4.85
N ALA A 71 -3.42 -2.99 4.95
CA ALA A 71 -2.81 -2.20 6.02
C ALA A 71 -3.28 -0.74 5.99
N GLN A 72 -3.32 -0.13 4.81
CA GLN A 72 -3.83 1.24 4.63
C GLN A 72 -5.31 1.34 5.01
N LYS A 73 -6.13 0.37 4.60
CA LYS A 73 -7.56 0.34 4.96
C LYS A 73 -7.76 0.20 6.45
N ALA A 74 -7.02 -0.68 7.11
CA ALA A 74 -7.05 -0.85 8.56
C ALA A 74 -6.64 0.44 9.30
N GLN A 75 -5.57 1.11 8.86
CA GLN A 75 -5.13 2.39 9.42
C GLN A 75 -6.20 3.47 9.24
N MET A 76 -6.77 3.60 8.05
CA MET A 76 -7.82 4.58 7.76
C MET A 76 -9.08 4.34 8.60
N ASN A 77 -9.50 3.08 8.75
CA ASN A 77 -10.62 2.73 9.61
C ASN A 77 -10.36 3.09 11.07
N SER A 78 -9.16 2.80 11.58
CA SER A 78 -8.75 3.16 12.94
C SER A 78 -8.75 4.68 13.14
N LEU A 79 -8.23 5.43 12.17
CA LEU A 79 -8.22 6.89 12.20
C LEU A 79 -9.64 7.47 12.20
N ASN A 80 -10.51 6.98 11.32
CA ASN A 80 -11.90 7.41 11.25
C ASN A 80 -12.65 7.12 12.56
N HIS A 81 -12.42 5.95 13.16
CA HIS A 81 -13.00 5.62 14.46
C HIS A 81 -12.53 6.55 15.57
N ALA A 82 -11.24 6.89 15.60
CA ALA A 82 -10.69 7.85 16.55
C ALA A 82 -11.27 9.27 16.34
N LEU A 83 -11.39 9.71 15.08
CA LEU A 83 -11.98 11.00 14.72
C LEU A 83 -13.45 11.09 15.14
N HIS A 84 -14.25 10.06 14.88
CA HIS A 84 -15.65 10.04 15.31
C HIS A 84 -15.79 10.10 16.83
N ARG A 85 -14.95 9.37 17.58
CA ARG A 85 -14.94 9.47 19.04
C ARG A 85 -14.57 10.88 19.52
N ARG A 86 -13.56 11.50 18.90
CA ARG A 86 -13.18 12.88 19.20
C ARG A 86 -14.34 13.86 18.95
N GLN A 87 -15.01 13.74 17.81
CA GLN A 87 -16.16 14.57 17.46
C GLN A 87 -17.32 14.44 18.47
N LEU A 88 -17.61 13.22 18.92
CA LEU A 88 -18.65 13.00 19.94
C LEU A 88 -18.30 13.69 21.27
N VAL A 89 -17.04 13.61 21.68
CA VAL A 89 -16.55 14.29 22.89
C VAL A 89 -16.60 15.81 22.70
N GLU A 90 -16.18 16.35 21.55
CA GLU A 90 -16.28 17.77 21.24
C GLU A 90 -17.73 18.26 21.33
N ILE A 91 -18.69 17.51 20.77
CA ILE A 91 -20.12 17.82 20.87
C ILE A 91 -20.59 17.84 22.33
N ASP A 92 -20.14 16.89 23.15
CA ASP A 92 -20.52 16.85 24.55
C ASP A 92 -19.95 18.04 25.34
N ILE A 93 -18.68 18.38 25.12
CA ILE A 93 -18.05 19.58 25.69
C ILE A 93 -18.85 20.84 25.32
N TRP A 94 -19.25 20.98 24.06
CA TRP A 94 -20.07 22.11 23.63
C TRP A 94 -21.43 22.19 24.34
N LYS A 95 -22.10 21.04 24.56
CA LYS A 95 -23.34 20.97 25.32
C LYS A 95 -23.14 21.40 26.76
N GLN A 96 -22.08 20.91 27.41
CA GLN A 96 -21.74 21.26 28.79
C GLN A 96 -21.42 22.75 28.93
N LEU A 97 -20.62 23.33 28.02
CA LEU A 97 -20.31 24.76 28.01
C LEU A 97 -21.58 25.61 27.86
N LYS A 98 -22.50 25.21 26.98
CA LYS A 98 -23.79 25.89 26.81
C LYS A 98 -24.64 25.84 28.07
N ALA A 99 -24.65 24.70 28.78
CA ALA A 99 -25.36 24.56 30.04
C ALA A 99 -24.74 25.45 31.14
N LEU A 100 -23.40 25.46 31.24
CA LEU A 100 -22.67 26.30 32.17
C LEU A 100 -22.97 27.78 31.93
N GLU A 101 -22.94 28.24 30.67
CA GLU A 101 -23.27 29.62 30.31
C GLU A 101 -24.71 30.00 30.69
N LYS A 102 -25.68 29.08 30.49
CA LYS A 102 -27.07 29.30 30.95
C LYS A 102 -27.14 29.42 32.47
N SER A 103 -26.48 28.52 33.20
CA SER A 103 -26.47 28.54 34.67
C SER A 103 -25.82 29.81 35.22
N ARG A 104 -24.72 30.27 34.62
CA ARG A 104 -24.03 31.52 34.95
C ARG A 104 -24.94 32.73 34.79
N ARG A 105 -25.70 32.80 33.70
CA ARG A 105 -26.67 33.88 33.47
C ARG A 105 -27.81 33.86 34.48
N ALA A 106 -28.33 32.68 34.82
CA ALA A 106 -29.38 32.54 35.84
C ALA A 106 -28.87 33.00 37.21
N LEU A 107 -27.65 32.59 37.60
CA LEU A 107 -27.03 33.02 38.85
C LEU A 107 -26.83 34.54 38.89
N ALA A 108 -26.36 35.14 37.79
CA ALA A 108 -26.20 36.60 37.70
C ALA A 108 -27.53 37.34 37.88
N LYS A 109 -28.63 36.83 37.31
CA LYS A 109 -29.97 37.40 37.52
C LYS A 109 -30.41 37.32 38.97
N LEU A 110 -30.27 36.14 39.59
CA LEU A 110 -30.59 35.94 41.01
C LEU A 110 -29.78 36.88 41.91
N LEU A 111 -28.49 37.08 41.62
CA LEU A 111 -27.67 38.03 42.37
C LEU A 111 -28.18 39.46 42.25
N ILE A 112 -28.60 39.89 41.06
CA ILE A 112 -29.19 41.21 40.84
C ILE A 112 -30.50 41.35 41.63
N GLU A 113 -31.40 40.37 41.53
CA GLU A 113 -32.68 40.34 42.25
C GLU A 113 -32.48 40.42 43.77
N VAL A 114 -31.55 39.63 44.32
CA VAL A 114 -31.19 39.67 45.74
C VAL A 114 -30.66 41.04 46.15
N CYS A 115 -29.73 41.61 45.38
CA CYS A 115 -29.18 42.94 45.67
C CYS A 115 -30.26 44.02 45.61
N GLN A 116 -31.14 43.98 44.61
CA GLN A 116 -32.23 44.92 44.44
C GLN A 116 -33.23 44.82 45.60
N ALA A 117 -33.69 43.61 45.93
CA ALA A 117 -34.60 43.40 47.06
C ALA A 117 -34.00 43.90 48.38
N ARG A 118 -32.69 43.70 48.61
CA ARG A 118 -32.00 44.23 49.81
C ARG A 118 -31.92 45.74 49.82
N LEU A 119 -31.65 46.38 48.68
CA LEU A 119 -31.62 47.85 48.56
C LEU A 119 -33.00 48.44 48.82
N GLU A 120 -34.06 47.86 48.23
CA GLU A 120 -35.45 48.26 48.45
C GLU A 120 -35.84 48.12 49.93
N THR A 121 -35.56 46.95 50.53
CA THR A 121 -35.80 46.72 51.97
C THR A 121 -35.07 47.75 52.85
N THR A 122 -33.83 48.08 52.53
CA THR A 122 -33.04 49.05 53.29
C THR A 122 -33.58 50.47 53.13
N ALA A 123 -34.04 50.83 51.93
CA ALA A 123 -34.67 52.13 51.66
C ALA A 123 -36.02 52.26 52.39
N GLU A 124 -36.82 51.19 52.45
CA GLU A 124 -38.07 51.15 53.23
C GLU A 124 -37.82 51.35 54.73
N ILE A 125 -36.82 50.67 55.30
CA ILE A 125 -36.45 50.84 56.72
C ILE A 125 -35.99 52.29 56.96
N GLY A 126 -35.15 52.84 56.09
CA GLY A 126 -34.66 54.22 56.23
C GLY A 126 -35.75 55.29 56.14
N THR A 127 -36.83 55.03 55.40
CA THR A 127 -37.95 55.97 55.23
C THR A 127 -39.05 55.81 56.27
N THR A 128 -39.30 54.59 56.76
CA THR A 128 -40.43 54.30 57.66
C THR A 128 -40.02 53.97 59.10
N GLY A 129 -38.73 53.70 59.35
CA GLY A 129 -38.19 53.31 60.66
C GLY A 129 -38.65 51.92 61.15
N ARG A 130 -39.44 51.19 60.37
CA ARG A 130 -39.91 49.83 60.70
C ARG A 130 -39.12 48.78 59.93
N VAL A 131 -38.73 47.72 60.63
CA VAL A 131 -38.15 46.52 60.03
C VAL A 131 -39.28 45.65 59.47
N PRO A 132 -39.21 45.18 58.21
CA PRO A 132 -40.25 44.33 57.65
C PRO A 132 -40.34 42.99 58.40
N GLU A 133 -41.57 42.58 58.75
CA GLU A 133 -41.85 41.40 59.59
C GLU A 133 -41.54 40.04 58.91
N LYS A 134 -41.29 40.03 57.59
CA LYS A 134 -40.86 38.84 56.85
C LYS A 134 -39.80 39.21 55.82
N ALA A 135 -38.80 38.35 55.67
CA ALA A 135 -37.81 38.48 54.61
C ALA A 135 -38.50 38.47 53.23
N PRO A 136 -38.03 39.28 52.25
CA PRO A 136 -38.52 39.21 50.89
C PRO A 136 -38.36 37.77 50.38
N LYS A 137 -39.46 37.19 49.87
CA LYS A 137 -39.43 35.85 49.27
C LYS A 137 -38.78 35.97 47.90
N LEU A 138 -37.62 35.32 47.76
CA LEU A 138 -36.93 35.08 46.49
C LEU A 138 -37.65 33.98 45.71
#